data_AF-A0A950LW30-F1
#
_entry.id   AF-A0A950LW30-F1
#
_cell.length_a   1.000
_cell.length_b   1.000
_cell.length_c   1.000
_cell.angle_alpha   90.00
_cell.angle_beta   90.00
_cell.angle_gamma   90.00
#
_symmetry.space_group_name_H-M   'P 1'
#
loop_
_entity.id
_entity.type
_entity.pdbx_description
1 polymer ?
#
loop_
_entity_poly.entity_id
_entity_poly.type
_entity_poly.pdbx_seq_one_letter_code
_entity_poly.pdbx_strand_id
1 'polypeptide(L)'
;MEFTASGLLPNRDYAVRADVNSCGGLPEAEGPHYQNRIDPAATAQAPSTNPEYANPSNEIWLDLRTDATGSGTARTTVPFVFTDRGPGSMVLSEATETATGQPGKAGARVACLTLSAVQPPGVEPRGSR
;
A
#
# COMPACT_ATOMS: atom_id res chain seq x y z
N MET A 1 1.72 -9.95 5.22
CA MET A 1 2.41 -8.65 5.43
C MET A 1 2.01 -8.06 6.75
N GLU A 2 2.92 -7.34 7.39
CA GLU A 2 2.73 -6.66 8.66
C GLU A 2 3.29 -5.24 8.54
N PHE A 3 2.58 -4.26 9.12
CA PHE A 3 2.97 -2.86 9.14
C PHE A 3 2.85 -2.35 10.57
N THR A 4 3.93 -1.77 11.08
CA THR A 4 3.99 -1.19 12.43
C THR A 4 4.37 0.27 12.33
N ALA A 5 3.66 1.11 13.07
CA ALA A 5 3.96 2.54 13.18
C ALA A 5 3.80 3.01 14.62
N SER A 6 4.52 4.08 14.94
CA SER A 6 4.50 4.77 16.23
C SER A 6 4.60 6.27 16.03
N GLY A 7 4.16 7.04 17.02
CA GLY A 7 4.20 8.51 16.96
C GLY A 7 3.07 9.13 16.13
N LEU A 8 2.02 8.36 15.82
CA LEU A 8 0.80 8.85 15.19
C LEU A 8 -0.19 9.39 16.23
N LEU A 9 -1.33 9.93 15.79
CA LEU A 9 -2.37 10.35 16.73
C LEU A 9 -2.89 9.13 17.52
N PRO A 10 -3.07 9.26 18.85
CA PRO A 10 -3.64 8.19 19.66
C PRO A 10 -5.05 7.81 19.25
N ASN A 11 -5.39 6.54 19.42
CA ASN A 11 -6.73 6.00 19.22
C ASN A 11 -7.36 6.34 17.85
N ARG A 12 -6.59 6.28 16.77
CA ARG A 12 -6.99 6.73 15.43
C ARG A 12 -6.81 5.63 14.39
N ASP A 13 -7.75 5.59 13.45
CA ASP A 13 -7.72 4.69 12.30
C ASP A 13 -6.98 5.32 11.12
N TYR A 14 -6.14 4.51 10.46
CA TYR A 14 -5.37 4.85 9.28
C TYR A 14 -5.50 3.73 8.25
N ALA A 15 -5.44 4.10 6.97
CA ALA A 15 -5.35 3.15 5.87
C ALA A 15 -3.89 3.03 5.43
N VAL A 16 -3.47 1.80 5.17
CA VAL A 16 -2.20 1.50 4.51
C VAL A 16 -2.49 0.78 3.21
N ARG A 17 -1.93 1.31 2.12
CA ARG A 17 -2.05 0.75 0.76
C ARG A 17 -0.66 0.65 0.15
N ALA A 18 -0.45 -0.39 -0.66
CA ALA A 18 0.80 -0.55 -1.39
C ALA A 18 0.66 0.05 -2.80
N ASP A 19 1.66 0.78 -3.27
CA ASP A 19 1.66 1.39 -4.60
C ASP A 19 2.81 0.84 -5.46
N VAL A 20 2.67 0.99 -6.78
CA VAL A 20 3.59 0.39 -7.76
C VAL A 20 4.99 1.00 -7.69
N ASN A 21 5.11 2.33 -7.57
CA ASN A 21 6.39 3.01 -7.57
C ASN A 21 6.90 3.26 -6.14
N SER A 22 8.17 3.63 -6.04
CA SER A 22 8.76 4.15 -4.80
C SER A 22 8.12 5.47 -4.39
N CYS A 23 8.30 5.86 -3.12
CA CYS A 23 7.77 7.11 -2.62
C CYS A 23 8.24 8.30 -3.45
N GLY A 24 7.31 9.19 -3.75
CA GLY A 24 7.57 10.45 -4.44
C GLY A 24 7.24 11.66 -3.57
N GLY A 25 7.67 12.83 -4.05
CA GLY A 25 7.31 14.10 -3.42
C GLY A 25 5.81 14.43 -3.50
N LEU A 26 5.10 13.82 -4.46
CA LEU A 26 3.65 13.92 -4.65
C LEU A 26 3.02 12.53 -4.69
N PRO A 27 1.76 12.36 -4.24
CA PRO A 27 1.06 11.07 -4.29
C PRO A 27 1.01 10.45 -5.69
N GLU A 28 0.84 11.25 -6.74
CA GLU A 28 0.77 10.73 -8.12
C GLU A 28 2.06 10.03 -8.58
N ALA A 29 3.21 10.38 -7.98
CA ALA A 29 4.49 9.78 -8.32
C ALA A 29 4.64 8.35 -7.78
N GLU A 30 3.88 7.98 -6.75
CA GLU A 30 3.81 6.61 -6.21
C GLU A 30 3.07 5.66 -7.18
N GLY A 31 2.36 6.20 -8.16
CA GLY A 31 1.61 5.43 -9.15
C GLY A 31 0.32 4.86 -8.56
N PRO A 32 -0.37 3.96 -9.30
CA PRO A 32 -1.57 3.33 -8.80
C PRO A 32 -1.26 2.33 -7.68
N HIS A 33 -2.31 1.89 -6.98
CA HIS A 33 -2.21 0.76 -6.06
C HIS A 33 -1.63 -0.48 -6.75
N TYR A 34 -0.77 -1.18 -6.03
CA TYR A 34 -0.21 -2.45 -6.48
C TYR A 34 -1.33 -3.49 -6.61
N GLN A 35 -1.43 -4.05 -7.82
CA GLN A 35 -2.32 -5.15 -8.14
C GLN A 35 -1.53 -6.37 -8.62
N ASN A 36 -1.81 -7.53 -8.02
CA ASN A 36 -1.24 -8.81 -8.45
C ASN A 36 -1.68 -9.13 -9.90
N ARG A 37 -2.98 -9.08 -10.17
CA ARG A 37 -3.55 -9.01 -11.52
C ARG A 37 -3.84 -7.55 -11.86
N ILE A 38 -3.13 -7.00 -12.83
CA ILE A 38 -3.38 -5.63 -13.28
C ILE A 38 -4.75 -5.54 -13.96
N ASP A 39 -5.55 -4.54 -13.59
CA ASP A 39 -6.72 -4.12 -14.37
C ASP A 39 -6.24 -3.58 -15.73
N PRO A 40 -6.58 -4.22 -16.86
CA PRO A 40 -6.16 -3.77 -18.18
C PRO A 40 -6.76 -2.40 -18.57
N ALA A 41 -7.81 -1.94 -17.89
CA ALA A 41 -8.41 -0.62 -18.11
C ALA A 41 -7.78 0.47 -17.22
N ALA A 42 -6.99 0.11 -16.21
CA ALA A 42 -6.38 1.09 -15.31
C ALA A 42 -5.18 1.78 -15.94
N THR A 43 -5.02 3.06 -15.63
CA THR A 43 -3.87 3.89 -16.01
C THR A 43 -3.34 4.64 -14.78
N ALA A 44 -2.19 5.30 -14.92
CA ALA A 44 -1.66 6.14 -13.84
C ALA A 44 -2.62 7.28 -13.46
N GLN A 45 -3.39 7.81 -14.41
CA GLN A 45 -4.34 8.91 -14.18
C GLN A 45 -5.75 8.43 -13.82
N ALA A 46 -6.08 7.17 -14.15
CA ALA A 46 -7.35 6.53 -13.85
C ALA A 46 -7.08 5.18 -13.20
N PRO A 47 -6.85 5.14 -11.88
CA PRO A 47 -6.62 3.89 -11.17
C PRO A 47 -7.86 3.00 -11.21
N SER A 48 -7.64 1.70 -11.04
CA SER A 48 -8.72 0.70 -11.03
C SER A 48 -9.76 0.99 -9.95
N THR A 49 -11.02 1.05 -10.35
CA THR A 49 -12.18 1.02 -9.44
C THR A 49 -13.03 -0.24 -9.64
N ASN A 50 -12.63 -1.12 -10.57
CA ASN A 50 -13.33 -2.35 -10.85
C ASN A 50 -13.11 -3.35 -9.69
N PRO A 51 -14.17 -3.81 -9.00
CA PRO A 51 -14.04 -4.70 -7.85
C PRO A 51 -13.41 -6.05 -8.18
N GLU A 52 -13.34 -6.46 -9.45
CA GLU A 52 -12.58 -7.65 -9.86
C GLU A 52 -11.07 -7.50 -9.61
N TYR A 53 -10.55 -6.26 -9.68
CA TYR A 53 -9.13 -5.94 -9.54
C TYR A 53 -8.82 -5.15 -8.27
N ALA A 54 -9.66 -4.16 -7.92
CA ALA A 54 -9.54 -3.35 -6.71
C ALA A 54 -10.22 -4.05 -5.52
N ASN A 55 -9.55 -5.05 -4.96
CA ASN A 55 -10.06 -5.82 -3.82
C ASN A 55 -8.93 -6.42 -2.95
N PRO A 56 -9.21 -6.82 -1.69
CA PRO A 56 -8.20 -7.36 -0.78
C PRO A 56 -7.54 -8.68 -1.22
N SER A 57 -8.09 -9.40 -2.20
CA SER A 57 -7.50 -10.64 -2.72
C SER A 57 -6.49 -10.38 -3.84
N ASN A 58 -6.46 -9.16 -4.38
CA ASN A 58 -5.62 -8.76 -5.50
C ASN A 58 -4.71 -7.55 -5.19
N GLU A 59 -5.03 -6.79 -4.16
CA GLU A 59 -4.25 -5.65 -3.65
C GLU A 59 -3.79 -5.88 -2.20
N ILE A 60 -2.92 -5.01 -1.69
CA ILE A 60 -2.41 -5.09 -0.32
C ILE A 60 -3.02 -3.96 0.50
N TRP A 61 -4.00 -4.32 1.31
CA TRP A 61 -4.73 -3.39 2.17
C TRP A 61 -4.47 -3.75 3.62
N LEU A 62 -4.03 -2.77 4.42
CA LEU A 62 -4.02 -2.88 5.87
C LEU A 62 -4.80 -1.71 6.48
N ASP A 63 -5.51 -2.01 7.56
CA ASP A 63 -6.21 -1.02 8.36
C ASP A 63 -5.51 -0.95 9.72
N LEU A 64 -4.85 0.16 9.99
CA LEU A 64 -4.04 0.37 11.17
C LEU A 64 -4.82 1.19 12.18
N ARG A 65 -5.05 0.61 13.35
CA ARG A 65 -5.58 1.34 14.51
C ARG A 65 -4.48 1.55 15.52
N THR A 66 -4.26 2.81 15.91
CA THR A 66 -3.35 3.13 17.00
C THR A 66 -4.00 2.97 18.35
N ASP A 67 -3.18 2.63 19.33
CA ASP A 67 -3.50 2.61 20.75
C ASP A 67 -3.42 4.02 21.39
N ALA A 68 -3.58 4.09 22.70
CA ALA A 68 -3.52 5.34 23.46
C ALA A 68 -2.13 6.03 23.45
N THR A 69 -1.08 5.34 23.01
CA THR A 69 0.27 5.88 22.87
C THR A 69 0.57 6.38 21.44
N GLY A 70 -0.36 6.16 20.50
CA GLY A 70 -0.11 6.46 19.09
C GLY A 70 0.69 5.38 18.36
N SER A 71 0.74 4.16 18.92
CA SER A 71 1.39 2.99 18.31
C SER A 71 0.36 2.03 17.75
N GLY A 72 0.64 1.40 16.62
CA GLY A 72 -0.27 0.43 16.02
C GLY A 72 0.49 -0.63 15.22
N THR A 73 -0.12 -1.80 15.09
CA THR A 73 0.32 -2.84 14.16
C THR A 73 -0.89 -3.37 13.39
N ALA A 74 -0.75 -3.50 12.08
CA ALA A 74 -1.75 -4.07 11.20
C ALA A 74 -1.15 -5.24 10.43
N ARG A 75 -1.96 -6.26 10.16
CA ARG A 75 -1.53 -7.46 9.44
C ARG A 75 -2.57 -7.87 8.42
N THR A 76 -2.10 -8.30 7.25
CA THR A 76 -2.93 -8.88 6.20
C THR A 76 -2.23 -10.07 5.57
N THR A 77 -3.00 -11.01 5.04
CA THR A 77 -2.50 -12.14 4.26
C THR A 77 -3.18 -12.11 2.91
N VAL A 78 -2.39 -12.09 1.84
CA VAL A 78 -2.88 -12.07 0.46
C VAL A 78 -2.72 -13.46 -0.16
N PRO A 79 -3.61 -13.87 -1.09
CA PRO A 79 -3.58 -15.21 -1.70
C PRO A 79 -2.60 -15.32 -2.88
N PHE A 80 -1.56 -14.49 -2.91
CA PHE A 80 -0.56 -14.47 -3.97
C PHE A 80 0.85 -14.26 -3.42
N VAL A 81 1.85 -14.57 -4.23
CA VAL A 81 3.27 -14.33 -3.96
C VAL A 81 3.81 -13.30 -4.95
N PHE A 82 4.77 -12.49 -4.53
CA PHE A 82 5.46 -11.59 -5.45
C PHE A 82 6.35 -12.40 -6.40
N THR A 83 6.30 -12.07 -7.68
CA THR A 83 7.14 -12.64 -8.73
C THR A 83 8.24 -11.65 -9.10
N ASP A 84 8.45 -11.42 -10.39
CA ASP A 84 9.21 -10.30 -10.95
C ASP A 84 8.61 -8.92 -10.67
N ARG A 85 7.37 -8.84 -10.14
CA ARG A 85 6.70 -7.61 -9.72
C ARG A 85 6.34 -7.64 -8.23
N GLY A 86 6.67 -6.55 -7.55
CA GLY A 86 6.23 -6.26 -6.19
C GLY A 86 5.92 -4.77 -6.03
N PRO A 87 5.30 -4.38 -4.90
CA PRO A 87 5.06 -2.97 -4.60
C PRO A 87 6.37 -2.21 -4.40
N GLY A 88 6.41 -0.96 -4.87
CA GLY A 88 7.54 -0.05 -4.69
C GLY A 88 7.44 0.76 -3.41
N SER A 89 6.25 0.90 -2.84
CA SER A 89 6.03 1.63 -1.59
C SER A 89 4.81 1.16 -0.80
N MET A 90 4.77 1.54 0.47
CA MET A 90 3.60 1.49 1.35
C MET A 90 3.22 2.90 1.78
N VAL A 91 2.00 3.33 1.46
CA VAL A 91 1.48 4.66 1.80
C VAL A 91 0.53 4.54 2.97
N LEU A 92 0.80 5.34 4.01
CA LEU A 92 -0.07 5.53 5.17
C LEU A 92 -0.87 6.81 4.96
N SER A 93 -2.19 6.74 5.06
CA SER A 93 -3.10 7.87 5.01
C SER A 93 -4.09 7.84 6.17
N GLU A 94 -4.71 8.98 6.46
CA GLU A 94 -5.88 8.99 7.32
C GLU A 94 -6.96 8.05 6.76
N ALA A 95 -7.72 7.37 7.62
CA ALA A 95 -8.90 6.63 7.18
C ALA A 95 -10.13 7.56 7.22
N THR A 96 -10.87 7.69 6.11
CA THR A 96 -12.08 8.54 6.09
C THR A 96 -13.40 7.77 6.12
N GLU A 97 -13.39 6.44 6.12
CA GLU A 97 -14.48 5.54 6.56
C GLU A 97 -14.07 4.09 6.26
N THR A 98 -14.10 3.20 7.27
CA THR A 98 -13.79 1.77 7.11
C THR A 98 -15.06 0.94 7.20
N ALA A 99 -15.68 0.65 6.06
CA ALA A 99 -16.41 -0.60 5.92
C ALA A 99 -15.39 -1.68 5.56
N THR A 100 -15.24 -2.69 6.42
CA THR A 100 -14.37 -3.85 6.17
C THR A 100 -14.66 -4.44 4.79
N GLY A 101 -13.64 -4.53 3.94
CA GLY A 101 -13.74 -5.16 2.61
C GLY A 101 -14.21 -4.25 1.47
N GLN A 102 -14.33 -2.94 1.69
CA GLN A 102 -14.53 -1.95 0.62
C GLN A 102 -13.27 -1.09 0.45
N PRO A 103 -13.00 -0.54 -0.75
CA PRO A 103 -11.99 0.51 -0.90
C PRO A 103 -12.48 1.75 -0.13
N GLY A 104 -12.17 1.80 1.16
CA GLY A 104 -12.40 3.00 1.98
C GLY A 104 -11.67 4.19 1.35
N LYS A 105 -12.27 5.38 1.41
CA LYS A 105 -11.56 6.58 0.96
C LYS A 105 -10.38 6.83 1.89
N ALA A 106 -9.18 6.77 1.31
CA ALA A 106 -7.98 7.29 1.94
C ALA A 106 -8.14 8.81 2.08
N GLY A 107 -7.96 9.31 3.30
CA GLY A 107 -7.82 10.72 3.60
C GLY A 107 -6.43 11.23 3.24
N ALA A 108 -5.99 12.30 3.89
CA ALA A 108 -4.68 12.89 3.62
C ALA A 108 -3.55 11.88 3.85
N ARG A 109 -2.55 11.92 2.96
CA ARG A 109 -1.31 11.14 3.11
C ARG A 109 -0.54 11.61 4.34
N VAL A 110 -0.15 10.66 5.18
CA VAL A 110 0.62 10.88 6.41
C VAL A 110 2.08 10.52 6.21
N ALA A 111 2.35 9.37 5.59
CA ALA A 111 3.71 8.89 5.36
C ALA A 111 3.76 7.99 4.12
N CYS A 112 4.96 7.81 3.57
CA CYS A 112 5.23 6.78 2.57
C CYS A 112 6.56 6.09 2.91
N LEU A 113 6.60 4.77 2.77
CA LEU A 113 7.78 3.94 2.95
C LEU A 113 8.18 3.30 1.62
N THR A 114 9.36 3.63 1.10
CA THR A 114 9.89 2.96 -0.10
C THR A 114 10.32 1.55 0.27
N LEU A 115 9.84 0.57 -0.50
CA LEU A 115 10.23 -0.81 -0.36
C LEU A 115 11.45 -1.09 -1.23
N SER A 116 12.50 -1.61 -0.61
CA SER A 116 13.60 -2.20 -1.37
C SER A 116 13.13 -3.57 -1.86
N ALA A 117 13.23 -3.84 -3.16
CA ALA A 117 12.98 -5.17 -3.68
C ALA A 117 13.86 -6.17 -2.92
N VAL A 118 13.27 -7.19 -2.30
CA VAL A 118 14.05 -8.34 -1.84
C VAL A 118 14.63 -8.97 -3.09
N GLN A 119 15.91 -8.71 -3.38
CA GLN A 119 16.63 -9.35 -4.46
C GLN A 119 16.59 -10.87 -4.21
N PRO A 120 16.14 -11.69 -5.18
CA PRO A 120 16.52 -13.09 -5.19
C PRO A 120 18.06 -13.14 -5.12
N PRO A 121 18.65 -14.07 -4.34
CA PRO A 121 20.10 -14.22 -4.32
C PRO A 121 20.64 -14.30 -5.75
N GLY A 122 21.51 -13.36 -6.15
CA GLY A 122 22.18 -13.37 -7.46
C GLY A 122 21.65 -12.42 -8.54
N VAL A 123 20.71 -11.51 -8.27
CA VAL A 123 20.27 -10.48 -9.24
C VAL A 123 20.83 -9.12 -8.85
N GLU A 124 21.61 -8.45 -9.71
CA GLU A 124 22.19 -7.11 -9.45
C GLU A 124 21.11 -6.00 -9.33
N PRO A 125 21.35 -4.93 -8.56
CA PRO A 125 20.37 -3.85 -8.39
C PRO A 125 20.08 -3.14 -9.70
N ARG A 126 18.79 -2.93 -10.02
CA ARG A 126 18.42 -1.96 -11.07
C ARG A 126 18.74 -0.55 -10.57
N GLY A 127 19.76 0.09 -11.16
CA GLY A 127 20.08 1.50 -10.90
C GLY A 127 21.57 1.82 -10.72
N SER A 128 22.48 0.86 -10.85
CA SER A 128 23.93 1.12 -10.85
C SER A 128 24.40 1.69 -12.20
N ARG A 129 24.09 2.97 -12.47
CA ARG A 129 24.85 3.80 -13.42
C ARG A 129 24.95 5.23 -12.91
#